data_AF-A0A2D9S8R3-F1
#
_entry.id   AF-A0A2D9S8R3-F1
#
_cell.length_a   1.000
_cell.length_b   1.000
_cell.length_c   1.000
_cell.angle_alpha   90.00
_cell.angle_beta   90.00
_cell.angle_gamma   90.00
#
_symmetry.space_group_name_H-M   'P 1'
#
loop_
_entity.id
_entity.type
_entity.pdbx_description
1 polymer ?
#
loop_
_entity_poly.entity_id
_entity_poly.type
_entity_poly.pdbx_seq_one_letter_code
_entity_poly.pdbx_strand_id
1 'polypeptide(L)'
;MRFNTEGLIQYSMNRRWLAIIPAMAAILLLSTNVQADDSDPALISINVENGAYTNDTIIFSGIIEDDIKPAQSFWRVSKEGTTFGGGDLYQNLEETPSTSSRTQWTWSFSLSIEETGECACYVSIHIIDENSNEIIGQRVIFMVSENTSGLIGFMLYEDLSGNFIDSFVNVKGWVGSYPESSVTIEIITSITQGLIEATLFPQPTTCSTPSFTSDTETFANGEFEFEFDISSKLDGWLKIDLISCSSSLSFLEGSIQEFSIRVNNEPPTIKISGIDFAIEDDTWHTFDASLTEDPYWGRTDMYYVWTLYRTSHSGFSPIDVKMGVDITSYSISGTKSGNYSLSLTVYDEGGQYSEKVVIFDIANTVPIISLEIDGEPVSNNQEIKLTNPSDTLLDATASTDSVNDKPGLRCVWLLDNVPLYEGCNRSFSWDEYQGEDYRAELTLEVIDDDGEYSTLNVILIHPNEVQPIPIILVIPAISLIFLIYATINRFKSNNELEIPKWKS
;
A
#
# COMPACT_ATOMS: atom_id res chain seq x y z
N MET A 1 -56.21 40.00 -18.55
CA MET A 1 -56.54 38.58 -18.77
C MET A 1 -56.14 37.86 -17.50
N ARG A 2 -57.12 37.39 -16.72
CA ARG A 2 -56.92 36.62 -15.48
C ARG A 2 -56.44 35.23 -15.84
N PHE A 3 -55.47 34.69 -15.11
CA PHE A 3 -55.52 33.30 -14.64
C PHE A 3 -54.82 33.21 -13.27
N ASN A 4 -55.65 32.97 -12.26
CA ASN A 4 -55.27 32.37 -10.98
C ASN A 4 -55.04 30.87 -11.22
N THR A 5 -54.11 30.27 -10.49
CA THR A 5 -54.38 29.05 -9.70
C THR A 5 -53.33 28.87 -8.62
N GLU A 6 -53.84 28.58 -7.43
CA GLU A 6 -53.17 28.37 -6.15
C GLU A 6 -52.48 26.99 -6.10
N GLY A 7 -51.50 26.86 -5.21
CA GLY A 7 -50.82 25.59 -4.89
C GLY A 7 -49.79 25.76 -3.78
N LEU A 8 -50.22 26.17 -2.59
CA LEU A 8 -49.39 26.24 -1.39
C LEU A 8 -49.26 24.83 -0.77
N ILE A 9 -48.07 24.22 -0.89
CA ILE A 9 -47.67 23.07 -0.07
C ILE A 9 -46.83 23.61 1.09
N GLN A 10 -47.39 23.55 2.29
CA GLN A 10 -46.77 23.97 3.54
C GLN A 10 -45.95 22.80 4.11
N TYR A 11 -44.65 22.75 3.81
CA TYR A 11 -43.73 21.84 4.52
C TYR A 11 -43.37 22.44 5.87
N SER A 12 -43.80 21.78 6.95
CA SER A 12 -43.34 22.06 8.31
C SER A 12 -41.88 21.60 8.44
N MET A 13 -40.93 22.49 8.21
CA MET A 13 -39.53 22.23 8.56
C MET A 13 -39.38 22.19 10.08
N ASN A 14 -38.84 21.07 10.55
CA ASN A 14 -38.64 20.75 11.95
C ASN A 14 -37.65 21.75 12.57
N ARG A 15 -38.06 22.41 13.66
CA ARG A 15 -37.39 23.56 14.30
C ARG A 15 -35.97 23.27 14.86
N ARG A 16 -35.47 22.04 14.71
CA ARG A 16 -34.10 21.62 15.06
C ARG A 16 -33.07 21.82 13.93
N TRP A 17 -33.51 22.04 12.69
CA TRP A 17 -32.61 22.20 11.54
C TRP A 17 -32.19 23.66 11.25
N LEU A 18 -32.84 24.65 11.88
CA LEU A 18 -32.48 26.06 11.73
C LEU A 18 -31.24 26.48 12.54
N ALA A 19 -30.77 25.65 13.49
CA ALA A 19 -29.57 25.93 14.28
C ALA A 19 -28.28 25.35 13.68
N ILE A 20 -28.39 24.41 12.73
CA ILE A 20 -27.22 23.70 12.17
C ILE A 20 -26.63 24.45 10.97
N ILE A 21 -27.46 25.19 10.22
CA ILE A 21 -27.02 25.97 9.05
C ILE A 21 -26.05 27.12 9.41
N PRO A 22 -26.27 27.93 10.47
CA PRO A 22 -25.30 28.95 10.85
C PRO A 22 -24.05 28.38 11.54
N ALA A 23 -24.12 27.19 12.13
CA ALA A 23 -22.96 26.51 12.71
C ALA A 23 -22.04 25.91 11.64
N MET A 24 -22.60 25.39 10.54
CA MET A 24 -21.83 24.87 9.40
C MET A 24 -21.14 25.99 8.60
N ALA A 25 -21.78 27.17 8.50
CA ALA A 25 -21.15 28.37 7.92
C ALA A 25 -20.03 28.96 8.80
N ALA A 26 -20.13 28.84 10.13
CA ALA A 26 -19.07 29.27 11.05
C ALA A 26 -17.87 28.31 11.07
N ILE A 27 -18.07 27.03 10.79
CA ILE A 27 -16.99 26.03 10.67
C ILE A 27 -16.28 26.12 9.31
N LEU A 28 -16.97 26.55 8.25
CA LEU A 28 -16.36 26.89 6.95
C LEU A 28 -15.59 28.23 6.95
N LEU A 29 -15.78 29.09 7.96
CA LEU A 29 -15.00 30.32 8.18
C LEU A 29 -13.82 30.12 9.14
N LEU A 30 -13.65 28.89 9.67
CA LEU A 30 -12.52 28.45 10.46
C LEU A 30 -11.68 27.41 9.71
N SER A 31 -11.72 27.44 8.37
CA SER A 31 -10.61 26.92 7.58
C SER A 31 -9.38 27.70 8.01
N THR A 32 -8.50 27.02 8.74
CA THR A 32 -7.12 27.44 8.94
C THR A 32 -6.62 28.00 7.61
N ASN A 33 -6.20 29.27 7.60
CA ASN A 33 -5.25 29.71 6.60
C ASN A 33 -4.09 28.71 6.71
N VAL A 34 -4.04 27.77 5.79
CA VAL A 34 -2.79 27.14 5.42
C VAL A 34 -2.00 28.33 4.88
N GLN A 35 -1.16 28.93 5.71
CA GLN A 35 -0.03 29.68 5.19
C GLN A 35 0.80 28.63 4.47
N ALA A 36 0.57 28.49 3.17
CA ALA A 36 1.64 28.15 2.28
C ALA A 36 2.64 29.31 2.47
N ASP A 37 3.72 29.03 3.18
CA ASP A 37 4.88 29.90 3.21
C ASP A 37 5.58 29.68 1.86
N ASP A 38 4.98 30.23 0.81
CA ASP A 38 5.40 30.03 -0.58
C ASP A 38 5.67 31.41 -1.15
N SER A 39 6.76 32.02 -0.66
CA SER A 39 7.40 33.12 -1.36
C SER A 39 8.09 32.51 -2.56
N ASP A 40 7.63 32.83 -3.77
CA ASP A 40 8.28 32.37 -4.99
C ASP A 40 9.77 32.77 -4.97
N PRO A 41 10.71 31.91 -5.40
CA PRO A 41 12.12 32.27 -5.44
C PRO A 41 12.34 33.51 -6.32
N ALA A 42 13.29 34.37 -5.95
CA ALA A 42 13.69 35.51 -6.76
C ALA A 42 14.15 35.07 -8.17
N LEU A 43 13.94 35.90 -9.17
CA LEU A 43 14.35 35.63 -10.55
C LEU A 43 15.50 36.54 -10.95
N ILE A 44 16.49 35.98 -11.66
CA ILE A 44 17.65 36.70 -12.17
C ILE A 44 17.67 36.66 -13.68
N SER A 45 17.58 37.82 -14.29
CA SER A 45 17.86 38.01 -15.72
C SER A 45 19.26 38.59 -15.88
N ILE A 46 20.04 38.05 -16.83
CA ILE A 46 21.36 38.56 -17.22
C ILE A 46 21.32 38.77 -18.73
N ASN A 47 21.56 40.01 -19.17
CA ASN A 47 21.46 40.44 -20.57
C ASN A 47 22.63 39.97 -21.45
N VAL A 48 23.72 39.49 -20.84
CA VAL A 48 24.86 38.90 -21.55
C VAL A 48 24.55 37.43 -21.82
N GLU A 49 24.69 37.00 -23.07
CA GLU A 49 24.52 35.60 -23.48
C GLU A 49 25.77 34.77 -23.15
N ASN A 50 25.57 33.46 -22.96
CA ASN A 50 26.69 32.53 -22.81
C ASN A 50 27.53 32.50 -24.10
N GLY A 51 28.86 32.51 -23.96
CA GLY A 51 29.81 32.52 -25.06
C GLY A 51 30.08 33.90 -25.67
N ALA A 52 29.51 34.98 -25.11
CA ALA A 52 29.90 36.33 -25.49
C ALA A 52 31.40 36.53 -25.27
N TYR A 53 32.05 37.26 -26.18
CA TYR A 53 33.49 37.52 -26.11
C TYR A 53 33.82 39.00 -26.29
N THR A 54 34.90 39.45 -25.66
CA THR A 54 35.42 40.82 -25.80
C THR A 54 36.94 40.84 -25.67
N ASN A 55 37.57 41.84 -26.27
CA ASN A 55 39.01 42.13 -26.15
C ASN A 55 39.32 43.40 -25.36
N ASP A 56 38.31 43.99 -24.74
CA ASP A 56 38.43 45.19 -23.92
C ASP A 56 37.52 45.03 -22.70
N THR A 57 36.35 45.65 -22.72
CA THR A 57 35.43 45.69 -21.57
C THR A 57 34.06 45.15 -22.01
N ILE A 58 33.43 44.39 -21.12
CA ILE A 58 32.04 43.93 -21.28
C ILE A 58 31.19 44.49 -20.13
N ILE A 59 29.96 44.89 -20.44
CA ILE A 59 29.02 45.42 -19.47
C ILE A 59 27.99 44.35 -19.17
N PHE A 60 27.98 43.86 -17.94
CA PHE A 60 26.91 43.03 -17.42
C PHE A 60 25.78 43.93 -16.92
N SER A 61 24.56 43.56 -17.29
CA SER A 61 23.35 44.21 -16.79
C SER A 61 22.21 43.20 -16.78
N GLY A 62 21.17 43.52 -16.02
CA GLY A 62 20.03 42.62 -15.90
C GLY A 62 18.97 43.14 -14.96
N ILE A 63 18.05 42.24 -14.62
CA ILE A 63 16.91 42.50 -13.74
C ILE A 63 16.88 41.44 -12.65
N ILE A 64 16.56 41.86 -11.44
CA ILE A 64 16.18 41.02 -10.31
C ILE A 64 14.71 41.23 -10.09
N GLU A 65 13.92 40.16 -10.03
CA GLU A 65 12.50 40.22 -9.72
C GLU A 65 12.22 39.46 -8.42
N ASP A 66 11.65 40.15 -7.43
CA ASP A 66 11.30 39.58 -6.14
C ASP A 66 10.15 40.36 -5.45
N ASP A 67 9.52 39.76 -4.45
CA ASP A 67 8.43 40.36 -3.68
C ASP A 67 8.94 41.50 -2.79
N ILE A 68 10.13 41.30 -2.22
CA ILE A 68 10.81 42.25 -1.34
C ILE A 68 12.23 42.46 -1.87
N LYS A 69 12.80 43.64 -1.63
CA LYS A 69 14.19 43.91 -2.01
C LYS A 69 15.10 42.86 -1.36
N PRO A 70 15.96 42.16 -2.12
CA PRO A 70 16.81 41.10 -1.56
C PRO A 70 17.69 41.58 -0.43
N ALA A 71 17.98 40.77 0.58
CA ALA A 71 18.82 41.15 1.71
C ALA A 71 20.28 41.41 1.29
N GLN A 72 20.79 40.66 0.31
CA GLN A 72 22.11 40.89 -0.29
C GLN A 72 22.06 40.60 -1.79
N SER A 73 22.88 41.31 -2.56
CA SER A 73 23.11 41.00 -3.97
C SER A 73 24.53 41.36 -4.34
N PHE A 74 25.27 40.43 -4.93
CA PHE A 74 26.67 40.65 -5.32
C PHE A 74 27.01 39.81 -6.55
N TRP A 75 28.11 40.16 -7.22
CA TRP A 75 28.63 39.36 -8.32
C TRP A 75 30.00 38.79 -7.99
N ARG A 76 30.32 37.66 -8.61
CA ARG A 76 31.63 37.01 -8.56
C ARG A 76 32.06 36.64 -9.96
N VAL A 77 33.37 36.64 -10.18
CA VAL A 77 33.97 36.10 -11.41
C VAL A 77 34.99 35.04 -11.01
N SER A 78 34.83 33.87 -11.61
CA SER A 78 35.70 32.72 -11.44
C SER A 78 36.38 32.36 -12.76
N LYS A 79 37.61 31.90 -12.67
CA LYS A 79 38.36 31.28 -13.77
C LYS A 79 39.22 30.15 -13.20
N GLU A 80 39.49 29.13 -14.02
CA GLU A 80 40.37 28.01 -13.63
C GLU A 80 39.99 27.40 -12.27
N GLY A 81 38.69 27.23 -12.00
CA GLY A 81 38.26 26.62 -10.75
C GLY A 81 38.37 27.49 -9.50
N THR A 82 38.64 28.80 -9.62
CA THR A 82 38.76 29.71 -8.48
C THR A 82 38.07 31.05 -8.71
N THR A 83 37.41 31.56 -7.67
CA THR A 83 36.91 32.95 -7.68
C THR A 83 38.05 33.92 -7.44
N PHE A 84 38.24 34.87 -8.35
CA PHE A 84 39.33 35.85 -8.26
C PHE A 84 38.84 37.29 -8.10
N GLY A 85 37.58 37.57 -8.46
CA GLY A 85 37.03 38.92 -8.45
C GLY A 85 35.57 38.96 -8.05
N GLY A 86 35.08 40.14 -7.70
CA GLY A 86 33.69 40.37 -7.33
C GLY A 86 33.41 41.79 -6.88
N GLY A 87 32.13 42.12 -6.77
CA GLY A 87 31.65 43.40 -6.28
C GLY A 87 30.26 43.30 -5.67
N ASP A 88 29.88 44.32 -4.89
CA ASP A 88 28.54 44.45 -4.31
C ASP A 88 27.59 45.12 -5.32
N LEU A 89 26.38 44.58 -5.44
CA LEU A 89 25.30 45.14 -6.26
C LEU A 89 24.21 45.79 -5.41
N TYR A 90 24.08 45.44 -4.12
CA TYR A 90 22.90 45.75 -3.31
C TYR A 90 22.63 47.25 -3.19
N GLN A 91 23.70 48.04 -3.03
CA GLN A 91 23.62 49.50 -2.92
C GLN A 91 23.28 50.18 -4.26
N ASN A 92 23.54 49.50 -5.38
CA ASN A 92 23.37 50.02 -6.73
C ASN A 92 22.12 49.46 -7.43
N LEU A 93 21.25 48.74 -6.70
CA LEU A 93 19.98 48.27 -7.21
C LEU A 93 19.01 49.44 -7.39
N GLU A 94 18.59 49.66 -8.63
CA GLU A 94 17.61 50.69 -8.99
C GLU A 94 16.26 50.04 -9.25
N GLU A 95 15.23 50.44 -8.49
CA GLU A 95 13.87 49.93 -8.68
C GLU A 95 13.28 50.42 -10.01
N THR A 96 12.67 49.51 -10.75
CA THR A 96 12.08 49.77 -12.06
C THR A 96 10.60 49.39 -12.10
N PRO A 97 9.78 50.07 -12.92
CA PRO A 97 8.37 49.73 -13.06
C PRO A 97 8.21 48.29 -13.53
N SER A 98 7.59 47.47 -12.69
CA SER A 98 7.30 46.07 -13.02
C SER A 98 5.98 45.96 -13.77
N THR A 99 5.93 45.03 -14.73
CA THR A 99 4.68 44.56 -15.36
C THR A 99 4.10 43.33 -14.65
N SER A 100 4.83 42.79 -13.67
CA SER A 100 4.49 41.65 -12.83
C SER A 100 3.87 42.13 -11.51
N SER A 101 3.32 41.20 -10.72
CA SER A 101 2.93 41.46 -9.33
C SER A 101 4.13 41.66 -8.40
N ARG A 102 5.34 41.28 -8.85
CA ARG A 102 6.60 41.36 -8.10
C ARG A 102 7.38 42.61 -8.47
N THR A 103 8.17 43.14 -7.54
CA THR A 103 9.00 44.33 -7.77
C THR A 103 10.24 43.95 -8.58
N GLN A 104 10.73 44.87 -9.42
CA GLN A 104 11.90 44.64 -10.26
C GLN A 104 13.00 45.64 -9.93
N TRP A 105 14.25 45.18 -9.86
CA TRP A 105 15.44 46.01 -9.70
C TRP A 105 16.43 45.77 -10.83
N THR A 106 16.94 46.84 -11.42
CA THR A 106 18.03 46.77 -12.40
C THR A 106 19.38 46.88 -11.72
N TRP A 107 20.37 46.20 -12.31
CA TRP A 107 21.76 46.21 -11.87
C TRP A 107 22.69 46.28 -13.09
N SER A 108 23.90 46.81 -12.88
CA SER A 108 24.96 46.76 -13.90
C SER A 108 26.36 46.85 -13.29
N PHE A 109 27.34 46.27 -13.98
CA PHE A 109 28.76 46.45 -13.72
C PHE A 109 29.57 46.20 -14.98
N SER A 110 30.81 46.69 -15.03
CA SER A 110 31.75 46.45 -16.12
C SER A 110 32.83 45.47 -15.68
N LEU A 111 33.26 44.62 -16.60
CA LEU A 111 34.40 43.72 -16.42
C LEU A 111 35.37 43.93 -17.57
N SER A 112 36.64 44.20 -17.27
CA SER A 112 37.67 44.48 -18.28
C SER A 112 38.70 43.35 -18.36
N ILE A 113 39.26 43.14 -19.55
CA ILE A 113 40.35 42.19 -19.77
C ILE A 113 41.61 42.55 -18.97
N GLU A 114 41.82 43.83 -18.65
CA GLU A 114 42.93 44.26 -17.79
C GLU A 114 42.82 43.70 -16.36
N GLU A 115 41.60 43.46 -15.88
CA GLU A 115 41.32 42.87 -14.57
C GLU A 115 41.34 41.33 -14.60
N THR A 116 40.77 40.74 -15.64
CA THR A 116 40.59 39.28 -15.72
C THR A 116 41.78 38.55 -16.33
N GLY A 117 42.52 39.19 -17.24
CA GLY A 117 43.34 38.50 -18.23
C GLY A 117 42.51 37.66 -19.20
N GLU A 118 43.19 36.87 -20.02
CA GLU A 118 42.55 35.90 -20.93
C GLU A 118 41.92 34.75 -20.13
N CYS A 119 40.65 34.43 -20.41
CA CYS A 119 39.92 33.39 -19.70
C CYS A 119 38.62 32.99 -20.41
N ALA A 120 38.21 31.74 -20.20
CA ALA A 120 36.80 31.40 -20.11
C ALA A 120 36.34 31.76 -18.68
N CYS A 121 35.73 32.93 -18.53
CA CYS A 121 35.35 33.48 -17.24
C CYS A 121 33.89 33.16 -16.92
N TYR A 122 33.66 32.66 -15.72
CA TYR A 122 32.35 32.32 -15.17
C TYR A 122 31.90 33.45 -14.27
N VAL A 123 30.87 34.18 -14.70
CA VAL A 123 30.32 35.32 -13.99
C VAL A 123 29.04 34.87 -13.31
N SER A 124 29.00 34.93 -11.98
CA SER A 124 27.83 34.57 -11.19
C SER A 124 27.27 35.79 -10.46
N ILE A 125 25.95 35.91 -10.49
CA ILE A 125 25.16 36.90 -9.77
C ILE A 125 24.46 36.15 -8.64
N HIS A 126 24.74 36.57 -7.42
CA HIS A 126 24.22 35.96 -6.21
C HIS A 126 23.22 36.90 -5.56
N ILE A 127 22.08 36.35 -5.17
CA ILE A 127 21.01 37.07 -4.49
C ILE A 127 20.63 36.26 -3.27
N ILE A 128 20.61 36.90 -2.12
CA ILE A 128 20.17 36.30 -0.87
C ILE A 128 18.89 37.01 -0.47
N ASP A 129 17.79 36.26 -0.39
CA ASP A 129 16.49 36.78 0.02
C ASP A 129 16.44 37.05 1.54
N GLU A 130 15.32 37.55 2.06
CA GLU A 130 15.15 37.78 3.50
C GLU A 130 15.15 36.48 4.34
N ASN A 131 14.83 35.34 3.72
CA ASN A 131 14.80 34.02 4.33
C ASN A 131 16.17 33.31 4.29
N SER A 132 17.22 33.98 3.80
CA SER A 132 18.56 33.45 3.60
C SER A 132 18.68 32.36 2.52
N ASN A 133 17.72 32.27 1.59
CA ASN A 133 17.86 31.46 0.39
C ASN A 133 18.74 32.18 -0.62
N GLU A 134 19.74 31.48 -1.15
CA GLU A 134 20.63 32.01 -2.17
C GLU A 134 20.19 31.54 -3.56
N ILE A 135 20.08 32.49 -4.48
CA ILE A 135 19.74 32.25 -5.88
C ILE A 135 20.89 32.75 -6.74
N ILE A 136 21.35 31.91 -7.66
CA ILE A 136 22.55 32.14 -8.45
C ILE A 136 22.20 32.14 -9.94
N GLY A 137 22.51 33.23 -10.62
CA GLY A 137 22.45 33.35 -12.08
C GLY A 137 23.86 33.36 -12.65
N GLN A 138 24.15 32.50 -13.62
CA GLN A 138 25.51 32.35 -14.13
C GLN A 138 25.60 32.60 -15.65
N ARG A 139 26.74 33.13 -16.10
CA ARG A 139 27.13 33.25 -17.50
C ARG A 139 28.57 32.85 -17.72
N VAL A 140 28.85 32.26 -18.88
CA VAL A 140 30.23 32.06 -19.36
C VAL A 140 30.53 33.07 -20.45
N ILE A 141 31.68 33.75 -20.34
CA ILE A 141 32.18 34.68 -21.35
C ILE A 141 33.64 34.40 -21.68
N PHE A 142 34.09 34.83 -22.84
CA PHE A 142 35.49 34.72 -23.26
C PHE A 142 36.17 36.09 -23.27
N MET A 143 37.19 36.25 -22.44
CA MET A 143 38.07 37.42 -22.47
C MET A 143 39.28 37.08 -23.33
N VAL A 144 39.44 37.78 -24.45
CA VAL A 144 40.35 37.36 -25.54
C VAL A 144 41.28 38.50 -25.99
N SER A 145 42.53 38.18 -26.29
CA SER A 145 43.49 39.06 -26.98
C SER A 145 43.69 38.61 -28.44
N GLU A 146 44.56 39.30 -29.19
CA GLU A 146 44.76 39.05 -30.64
C GLU A 146 45.19 37.61 -31.01
N ASN A 147 45.68 36.80 -30.05
CA ASN A 147 46.12 35.42 -30.30
C ASN A 147 45.54 34.39 -29.33
N THR A 148 44.46 34.72 -28.62
CA THR A 148 43.83 33.78 -27.69
C THR A 148 43.20 32.62 -28.45
N SER A 149 43.46 31.41 -27.96
CA SER A 149 42.93 30.17 -28.51
C SER A 149 42.81 29.12 -27.43
N GLY A 150 41.92 28.15 -27.61
CA GLY A 150 41.82 26.99 -26.71
C GLY A 150 40.99 27.23 -25.45
N LEU A 151 40.38 28.40 -25.30
CA LEU A 151 39.46 28.66 -24.19
C LEU A 151 38.20 27.79 -24.33
N ILE A 152 37.81 27.15 -23.23
CA ILE A 152 36.63 26.30 -23.15
C ILE A 152 35.75 26.76 -21.99
N GLY A 153 34.49 27.01 -22.32
CA GLY A 153 33.42 27.25 -21.37
C GLY A 153 32.54 26.02 -21.25
N PHE A 154 32.26 25.59 -20.02
CA PHE A 154 31.44 24.41 -19.74
C PHE A 154 30.64 24.63 -18.46
N MET A 155 29.31 24.53 -18.53
CA MET A 155 28.41 24.74 -17.41
C MET A 155 27.32 23.67 -17.43
N LEU A 156 26.97 23.13 -16.27
CA LEU A 156 25.78 22.30 -16.08
C LEU A 156 24.65 23.15 -15.51
N TYR A 157 23.41 22.90 -15.95
CA TYR A 157 22.24 23.64 -15.45
C TYR A 157 21.66 23.07 -14.18
N GLU A 158 21.86 21.78 -13.93
CA GLU A 158 21.34 21.07 -12.77
C GLU A 158 22.49 20.32 -12.07
N ASP A 159 22.46 20.32 -10.74
CA ASP A 159 23.32 19.45 -9.94
C ASP A 159 22.62 18.10 -9.76
N LEU A 160 23.20 17.06 -10.35
CA LEU A 160 22.70 15.69 -10.29
C LEU A 160 23.33 14.89 -9.14
N SER A 161 24.27 15.49 -8.40
CA SER A 161 25.01 14.82 -7.33
C SER A 161 24.08 14.21 -6.27
N GLY A 162 24.29 12.93 -5.98
CA GLY A 162 23.58 12.22 -4.91
C GLY A 162 22.19 11.70 -5.26
N ASN A 163 21.63 12.09 -6.39
CA ASN A 163 20.31 11.62 -6.82
C ASN A 163 20.32 10.12 -7.12
N PHE A 164 19.22 9.44 -6.78
CA PHE A 164 18.93 8.10 -7.28
C PHE A 164 18.48 8.20 -8.74
N ILE A 165 19.16 7.47 -9.62
CA ILE A 165 18.87 7.46 -11.06
C ILE A 165 18.91 6.02 -11.55
N ASP A 166 17.89 5.62 -12.28
CA ASP A 166 17.83 4.36 -13.01
C ASP A 166 17.93 4.60 -14.52
N SER A 167 18.41 3.61 -15.25
CA SER A 167 18.39 3.52 -16.72
C SER A 167 19.19 4.59 -17.48
N PHE A 168 18.90 5.88 -17.33
CA PHE A 168 19.53 6.97 -18.07
C PHE A 168 19.76 8.21 -17.19
N VAL A 169 20.91 8.87 -17.39
CA VAL A 169 21.21 10.18 -16.82
C VAL A 169 20.97 11.24 -17.88
N ASN A 170 20.06 12.19 -17.63
CA ASN A 170 19.86 13.34 -18.50
C ASN A 170 20.79 14.48 -18.08
N VAL A 171 21.71 14.86 -18.95
CA VAL A 171 22.68 15.94 -18.67
C VAL A 171 22.38 17.13 -19.58
N LYS A 172 22.22 18.30 -18.96
CA LYS A 172 21.90 19.56 -19.65
C LYS A 172 22.85 20.67 -19.23
N GLY A 173 23.15 21.56 -20.16
CA GLY A 173 24.02 22.69 -19.87
C GLY A 173 24.36 23.55 -21.07
N TRP A 174 25.43 24.32 -20.92
CA TRP A 174 26.01 25.11 -21.99
C TRP A 174 27.49 24.74 -22.17
N VAL A 175 27.91 24.60 -23.43
CA VAL A 175 29.28 24.30 -23.79
C VAL A 175 29.73 25.17 -24.96
N GLY A 176 30.97 25.62 -24.95
CA GLY A 176 31.52 26.37 -26.06
C GLY A 176 33.03 26.51 -26.00
N SER A 177 33.64 26.83 -27.12
CA SER A 177 35.06 27.13 -27.19
C SER A 177 35.32 28.43 -27.96
N TYR A 178 36.52 28.98 -27.82
CA TYR A 178 36.98 30.12 -28.61
C TYR A 178 38.41 29.88 -29.14
N PRO A 179 38.68 30.17 -30.43
CA PRO A 179 37.77 30.67 -31.46
C PRO A 179 36.91 29.57 -32.13
N GLU A 180 37.10 28.31 -31.73
CA GLU A 180 36.47 27.15 -32.35
C GLU A 180 34.95 27.11 -32.08
N SER A 181 34.18 26.54 -33.02
CA SER A 181 32.71 26.53 -32.95
C SER A 181 32.12 25.21 -32.46
N SER A 182 32.95 24.22 -32.16
CA SER A 182 32.50 22.90 -31.73
C SER A 182 33.38 22.33 -30.63
N VAL A 183 32.72 21.57 -29.76
CA VAL A 183 33.28 21.00 -28.55
C VAL A 183 32.85 19.54 -28.46
N THR A 184 33.73 18.69 -27.97
CA THR A 184 33.45 17.29 -27.67
C THR A 184 33.36 17.12 -26.16
N ILE A 185 32.34 16.42 -25.68
CA ILE A 185 32.22 16.00 -24.28
C ILE A 185 32.57 14.52 -24.22
N GLU A 186 33.67 14.19 -23.54
CA GLU A 186 34.06 12.83 -23.19
C GLU A 186 33.46 12.47 -21.83
N ILE A 187 32.78 11.32 -21.77
CA ILE A 187 32.14 10.80 -20.56
C ILE A 187 32.98 9.65 -20.04
N ILE A 188 33.48 9.79 -18.82
CA ILE A 188 34.26 8.75 -18.14
C ILE A 188 33.54 8.39 -16.85
N THR A 189 33.28 7.09 -16.66
CA THR A 189 32.62 6.59 -15.45
C THR A 189 33.55 5.72 -14.62
N SER A 190 33.49 5.87 -13.30
CA SER A 190 34.19 4.99 -12.36
C SER A 190 33.37 4.77 -11.09
N ILE A 191 33.62 3.67 -10.38
CA ILE A 191 32.93 3.37 -9.12
C ILE A 191 33.56 4.22 -8.00
N THR A 192 32.73 4.82 -7.16
CA THR A 192 33.16 5.57 -5.97
C THR A 192 32.48 5.03 -4.71
N GLN A 193 32.83 5.55 -3.53
CA GLN A 193 32.30 5.10 -2.24
C GLN A 193 31.30 6.07 -1.60
N GLY A 194 31.06 7.23 -2.21
CA GLY A 194 30.18 8.23 -1.64
C GLY A 194 30.00 9.44 -2.54
N LEU A 195 29.34 10.44 -1.98
CA LEU A 195 28.97 11.68 -2.66
C LEU A 195 30.21 12.49 -3.11
N ILE A 196 30.19 12.87 -4.37
CA ILE A 196 31.04 13.88 -5.00
C ILE A 196 30.05 14.94 -5.54
N GLU A 197 30.10 16.12 -4.96
CA GLU A 197 29.28 17.26 -5.38
C GLU A 197 29.88 17.93 -6.61
N ALA A 198 29.03 18.26 -7.58
CA ALA A 198 29.45 19.02 -8.74
C ALA A 198 29.97 20.39 -8.31
N THR A 199 31.06 20.84 -8.93
CA THR A 199 31.53 22.21 -8.73
C THR A 199 30.65 23.20 -9.51
N LEU A 200 30.33 24.34 -8.90
CA LEU A 200 29.55 25.43 -9.52
C LEU A 200 30.18 25.93 -10.84
N PHE A 201 31.49 25.82 -10.96
CA PHE A 201 32.23 26.09 -12.18
C PHE A 201 33.23 24.95 -12.40
N PRO A 202 33.53 24.61 -13.66
CA PRO A 202 34.38 23.48 -13.96
C PRO A 202 35.84 23.77 -13.63
N GLN A 203 36.59 22.69 -13.42
CA GLN A 203 38.02 22.75 -13.23
C GLN A 203 38.74 22.71 -14.59
N PRO A 204 39.94 23.34 -14.69
CA PRO A 204 40.76 23.18 -15.88
C PRO A 204 41.27 21.73 -15.96
N THR A 205 41.27 21.16 -17.15
CA THR A 205 41.87 19.84 -17.41
C THR A 205 42.64 19.86 -18.73
N THR A 206 43.28 18.74 -19.05
CA THR A 206 43.97 18.56 -20.32
C THR A 206 43.24 17.54 -21.19
N CYS A 207 42.92 17.93 -22.41
CA CYS A 207 42.35 17.07 -23.42
C CYS A 207 43.41 16.09 -23.93
N SER A 208 43.09 14.81 -23.85
CA SER A 208 43.83 13.73 -24.50
C SER A 208 42.99 13.10 -25.59
N THR A 209 43.60 12.26 -26.43
CA THR A 209 42.81 11.41 -27.33
C THR A 209 41.86 10.56 -26.50
N PRO A 210 40.54 10.58 -26.79
CA PRO A 210 39.55 9.89 -25.97
C PRO A 210 39.88 8.41 -25.88
N SER A 211 39.66 7.85 -24.69
CA SER A 211 39.93 6.43 -24.46
C SER A 211 38.91 5.57 -25.24
N PHE A 212 39.29 4.37 -25.68
CA PHE A 212 38.35 3.43 -26.33
C PHE A 212 37.14 3.04 -25.46
N THR A 213 37.19 3.35 -24.17
CA THR A 213 36.16 3.06 -23.16
C THR A 213 35.29 4.27 -22.81
N SER A 214 35.58 5.43 -23.40
CA SER A 214 34.79 6.65 -23.19
C SER A 214 33.69 6.77 -24.23
N ASP A 215 32.54 7.24 -23.79
CA ASP A 215 31.50 7.73 -24.70
C ASP A 215 31.84 9.19 -25.03
N THR A 216 31.64 9.59 -26.29
CA THR A 216 31.98 10.94 -26.74
C THR A 216 30.84 11.50 -27.56
N GLU A 217 30.38 12.69 -27.18
CA GLU A 217 29.37 13.44 -27.91
C GLU A 217 29.96 14.75 -28.42
N THR A 218 29.54 15.19 -29.62
CA THR A 218 30.04 16.43 -30.23
C THR A 218 28.93 17.44 -30.37
N PHE A 219 29.16 18.65 -29.87
CA PHE A 219 28.20 19.75 -29.87
C PHE A 219 28.77 20.97 -30.59
N ALA A 220 27.88 21.77 -31.17
CA ALA A 220 28.21 23.15 -31.52
C ALA A 220 28.25 24.00 -30.24
N ASN A 221 28.91 25.15 -30.28
CA ASN A 221 28.85 26.12 -29.18
C ASN A 221 27.39 26.50 -28.91
N GLY A 222 26.93 26.34 -27.67
CA GLY A 222 25.54 26.57 -27.31
C GLY A 222 25.06 25.69 -26.17
N GLU A 223 23.73 25.62 -26.05
CA GLU A 223 23.08 24.69 -25.15
C GLU A 223 23.20 23.26 -25.66
N PHE A 224 23.35 22.32 -24.73
CA PHE A 224 23.37 20.90 -25.03
C PHE A 224 22.46 20.14 -24.06
N GLU A 225 21.94 19.03 -24.56
CA GLU A 225 21.22 18.02 -23.80
C GLU A 225 21.57 16.65 -24.39
N PHE A 226 21.89 15.69 -23.54
CA PHE A 226 22.07 14.29 -23.96
C PHE A 226 21.64 13.34 -22.85
N GLU A 227 21.29 12.12 -23.25
CA GLU A 227 20.99 11.01 -22.35
C GLU A 227 22.16 10.04 -22.33
N PHE A 228 22.64 9.72 -21.12
CA PHE A 228 23.71 8.75 -20.90
C PHE A 228 23.13 7.46 -20.31
N ASP A 229 23.24 6.35 -21.06
CA ASP A 229 22.71 5.04 -20.66
C ASP A 229 23.53 4.43 -19.52
N ILE A 230 22.89 4.25 -18.37
CA ILE A 230 23.42 3.59 -17.18
C ILE A 230 22.71 2.28 -16.85
N SER A 231 21.81 1.79 -17.71
CA SER A 231 21.01 0.56 -17.48
C SER A 231 21.85 -0.70 -17.30
N SER A 232 23.06 -0.71 -17.88
CA SER A 232 24.02 -1.81 -17.77
C SER A 232 25.02 -1.65 -16.61
N LYS A 233 24.98 -0.51 -15.90
CA LYS A 233 25.85 -0.23 -14.76
C LYS A 233 25.31 -0.92 -13.51
N LEU A 234 26.23 -1.35 -12.66
CA LEU A 234 25.87 -1.89 -11.35
C LEU A 234 25.41 -0.75 -10.44
N ASP A 235 24.47 -1.07 -9.58
CA ASP A 235 23.98 -0.17 -8.55
C ASP A 235 25.08 0.21 -7.55
N GLY A 236 24.85 1.33 -6.88
CA GLY A 236 25.82 1.97 -6.00
C GLY A 236 26.27 3.33 -6.53
N TRP A 237 27.35 3.85 -5.94
CA TRP A 237 27.86 5.17 -6.29
C TRP A 237 28.69 5.14 -7.58
N LEU A 238 28.22 5.87 -8.59
CA LEU A 238 28.90 6.06 -9.87
C LEU A 238 29.44 7.47 -9.96
N LYS A 239 30.76 7.61 -10.04
CA LYS A 239 31.44 8.86 -10.41
C LYS A 239 31.36 9.04 -11.91
N ILE A 240 30.94 10.23 -12.33
CA ILE A 240 30.85 10.66 -13.72
C ILE A 240 31.77 11.88 -13.87
N ASP A 241 32.74 11.75 -14.77
CA ASP A 241 33.64 12.81 -15.19
C ASP A 241 33.24 13.22 -16.61
N LEU A 242 32.79 14.46 -16.75
CA LEU A 242 32.46 15.07 -18.04
C LEU A 242 33.62 15.98 -18.43
N ILE A 243 34.34 15.61 -19.50
CA ILE A 243 35.50 16.36 -19.99
C ILE A 243 35.13 17.03 -21.30
N SER A 244 35.07 18.35 -21.28
CA SER A 244 34.82 19.19 -22.44
C SER A 244 36.14 19.59 -23.10
N CYS A 245 36.25 19.29 -24.41
CA CYS A 245 37.44 19.48 -25.22
C CYS A 245 37.12 20.16 -26.54
N SER A 246 38.02 21.03 -27.03
CA SER A 246 37.88 21.58 -28.37
C SER A 246 37.89 20.44 -29.40
N SER A 247 37.03 20.51 -30.41
CA SER A 247 37.06 19.55 -31.52
C SER A 247 38.37 19.61 -32.32
N SER A 248 39.12 20.71 -32.21
CA SER A 248 40.44 20.83 -32.83
C SER A 248 41.51 20.22 -31.93
N LEU A 249 42.15 19.16 -32.43
CA LEU A 249 43.29 18.49 -31.76
C LEU A 249 44.54 19.37 -31.63
N SER A 250 44.52 20.61 -32.14
CA SER A 250 45.59 21.59 -31.93
C SER A 250 45.60 22.18 -30.52
N PHE A 251 44.48 22.07 -29.79
CA PHE A 251 44.32 22.63 -28.45
C PHE A 251 44.16 21.49 -27.44
N LEU A 252 44.99 21.51 -26.40
CA LEU A 252 44.99 20.50 -25.33
C LEU A 252 44.30 21.01 -24.06
N GLU A 253 43.82 22.25 -24.06
CA GLU A 253 43.08 22.83 -22.95
C GLU A 253 41.67 22.21 -22.91
N GLY A 254 41.25 21.84 -21.71
CA GLY A 254 40.00 21.15 -21.41
C GLY A 254 39.31 21.74 -20.19
N SER A 255 38.04 21.39 -20.03
CA SER A 255 37.26 21.74 -18.84
C SER A 255 36.55 20.51 -18.30
N ILE A 256 36.60 20.26 -16.99
CA ILE A 256 36.02 19.06 -16.38
C ILE A 256 34.97 19.41 -15.33
N GLN A 257 33.86 18.66 -15.35
CA GLN A 257 32.89 18.57 -14.27
C GLN A 257 32.88 17.14 -13.73
N GLU A 258 32.98 17.00 -12.41
CA GLU A 258 32.99 15.71 -11.72
C GLU A 258 31.85 15.69 -10.71
N PHE A 259 31.06 14.62 -10.72
CA PHE A 259 30.02 14.39 -9.73
C PHE A 259 29.75 12.90 -9.56
N SER A 260 28.98 12.53 -8.54
CA SER A 260 28.56 11.14 -8.34
C SER A 260 27.06 11.01 -8.16
N ILE A 261 26.48 9.98 -8.75
CA ILE A 261 25.06 9.63 -8.63
C ILE A 261 24.89 8.29 -7.90
N ARG A 262 23.67 8.00 -7.43
CA ARG A 262 23.27 6.71 -6.89
C ARG A 262 22.55 5.90 -7.99
N VAL A 263 23.23 4.94 -8.60
CA VAL A 263 22.62 4.07 -9.62
C VAL A 263 21.65 3.09 -8.95
N ASN A 264 20.40 3.05 -9.41
CA ASN A 264 19.32 2.25 -8.81
C ASN A 264 18.54 1.42 -9.85
N ASN A 265 19.24 0.51 -10.52
CA ASN A 265 18.65 -0.34 -11.56
C ASN A 265 18.00 -1.61 -10.98
N GLU A 266 18.47 -2.14 -9.84
CA GLU A 266 18.01 -3.41 -9.27
C GLU A 266 16.95 -3.16 -8.17
N PRO A 267 15.82 -3.88 -8.18
CA PRO A 267 14.80 -3.74 -7.14
C PRO A 267 15.18 -4.47 -5.83
N PRO A 268 14.51 -4.14 -4.71
CA PRO A 268 14.74 -4.80 -3.43
C PRO A 268 14.36 -6.30 -3.46
N THR A 269 15.01 -7.12 -2.65
CA THR A 269 14.74 -8.57 -2.54
C THR A 269 13.92 -8.89 -1.29
N ILE A 270 12.66 -9.32 -1.48
CA ILE A 270 11.73 -9.61 -0.38
C ILE A 270 11.99 -10.97 0.28
N LYS A 271 12.20 -10.95 1.59
CA LYS A 271 12.34 -12.15 2.44
C LYS A 271 11.29 -12.13 3.55
N ILE A 272 10.17 -12.81 3.28
CA ILE A 272 9.05 -12.97 4.21
C ILE A 272 9.05 -14.35 4.88
N SER A 273 8.78 -14.39 6.18
CA SER A 273 8.54 -15.59 6.98
C SER A 273 7.27 -15.43 7.81
N GLY A 274 6.47 -16.48 7.94
CA GLY A 274 5.22 -16.45 8.70
C GLY A 274 4.59 -17.84 8.78
N ILE A 275 3.31 -17.89 9.12
CA ILE A 275 2.53 -19.13 9.14
C ILE A 275 2.09 -19.51 7.71
N ASP A 276 2.00 -20.82 7.46
CA ASP A 276 1.31 -21.36 6.27
C ASP A 276 -0.07 -21.93 6.63
N PHE A 277 -0.25 -22.33 7.89
CA PHE A 277 -1.47 -22.94 8.42
C PHE A 277 -1.59 -22.66 9.92
N ALA A 278 -2.81 -22.38 10.38
CA ALA A 278 -3.18 -22.32 11.79
C ALA A 278 -4.57 -22.95 12.01
N ILE A 279 -4.85 -23.34 13.25
CA ILE A 279 -6.21 -23.64 13.70
C ILE A 279 -6.71 -22.38 14.38
N GLU A 280 -7.96 -22.03 14.15
CA GLU A 280 -8.62 -20.87 14.74
C GLU A 280 -8.48 -20.83 16.27
N ASP A 281 -7.98 -19.69 16.76
CA ASP A 281 -7.74 -19.40 18.16
C ASP A 281 -7.63 -17.89 18.44
N ASP A 282 -7.44 -17.52 19.72
CA ASP A 282 -7.25 -16.13 20.16
C ASP A 282 -5.82 -15.60 19.97
N THR A 283 -4.96 -16.30 19.22
CA THR A 283 -3.55 -15.90 19.05
C THR A 283 -3.36 -14.97 17.86
N TRP A 284 -2.30 -14.17 17.92
CA TRP A 284 -1.88 -13.31 16.81
C TRP A 284 -0.72 -13.99 16.09
N HIS A 285 -0.86 -14.14 14.77
CA HIS A 285 0.20 -14.63 13.91
C HIS A 285 0.90 -13.45 13.26
N THR A 286 2.24 -13.49 13.21
CA THR A 286 3.06 -12.40 12.66
C THR A 286 3.88 -12.88 11.48
N PHE A 287 3.83 -12.11 10.41
CA PHE A 287 4.70 -12.21 9.26
C PHE A 287 5.86 -11.22 9.43
N ASP A 288 7.08 -11.72 9.28
CA ASP A 288 8.32 -10.97 9.43
C ASP A 288 9.01 -10.86 8.07
N ALA A 289 9.27 -9.63 7.65
CA ALA A 289 10.00 -9.25 6.45
C ALA A 289 11.28 -8.44 6.75
N SER A 290 11.79 -8.48 7.98
CA SER A 290 12.97 -7.74 8.45
C SER A 290 14.29 -8.09 7.75
N LEU A 291 14.33 -9.22 7.02
CA LEU A 291 15.47 -9.63 6.20
C LEU A 291 15.36 -9.19 4.74
N THR A 292 14.27 -8.50 4.37
CA THR A 292 14.15 -7.82 3.09
C THR A 292 15.22 -6.76 2.99
N GLU A 293 15.87 -6.68 1.84
CA GLU A 293 16.98 -5.77 1.60
C GLU A 293 17.05 -5.38 0.14
N ASP A 294 17.44 -4.14 -0.10
CA ASP A 294 18.09 -3.77 -1.34
C ASP A 294 19.52 -4.36 -1.36
N PRO A 295 19.92 -5.09 -2.42
CA PRO A 295 21.25 -5.70 -2.49
C PRO A 295 22.42 -4.71 -2.42
N TYR A 296 22.21 -3.43 -2.75
CA TYR A 296 23.24 -2.40 -2.86
C TYR A 296 23.07 -1.26 -1.86
N TRP A 297 21.83 -0.85 -1.59
CA TRP A 297 21.48 0.27 -0.72
C TRP A 297 21.12 -0.15 0.71
N GLY A 298 20.94 -1.46 0.95
CA GLY A 298 20.78 -2.02 2.29
C GLY A 298 19.33 -2.18 2.73
N ARG A 299 19.05 -1.95 4.02
CA ARG A 299 17.80 -2.40 4.67
C ARG A 299 16.95 -1.29 5.30
N THR A 300 17.40 -0.06 5.23
CA THR A 300 16.72 1.07 5.86
C THR A 300 16.00 1.89 4.82
N ASP A 301 15.05 2.70 5.28
CA ASP A 301 14.40 3.73 4.48
C ASP A 301 13.59 3.15 3.29
N MET A 302 13.27 1.86 3.35
CA MET A 302 12.41 1.19 2.38
C MET A 302 10.93 1.41 2.75
N TYR A 303 10.09 1.56 1.74
CA TYR A 303 8.66 1.75 1.92
C TYR A 303 7.92 0.42 1.71
N TYR A 304 7.26 -0.08 2.75
CA TYR A 304 6.55 -1.35 2.75
C TYR A 304 5.05 -1.12 2.55
N VAL A 305 4.41 -1.97 1.74
CA VAL A 305 2.97 -2.01 1.53
C VAL A 305 2.48 -3.44 1.71
N TRP A 306 1.86 -3.71 2.85
CA TRP A 306 1.21 -4.97 3.17
C TRP A 306 -0.26 -4.91 2.79
N THR A 307 -0.74 -5.91 2.06
CA THR A 307 -2.15 -6.00 1.64
C THR A 307 -2.71 -7.39 1.90
N LEU A 308 -3.74 -7.48 2.73
CA LEU A 308 -4.40 -8.74 3.10
C LEU A 308 -5.70 -8.92 2.31
N TYR A 309 -5.88 -10.11 1.73
CA TYR A 309 -7.09 -10.56 1.08
C TYR A 309 -7.58 -11.86 1.73
N ARG A 310 -8.91 -12.08 1.77
CA ARG A 310 -9.51 -13.39 2.12
C ARG A 310 -10.14 -13.97 0.87
N THR A 311 -9.59 -15.07 0.41
CA THR A 311 -9.90 -15.71 -0.88
C THR A 311 -11.32 -16.29 -0.91
N SER A 312 -11.94 -16.52 0.24
CA SER A 312 -13.31 -17.06 0.35
C SER A 312 -14.41 -16.02 0.09
N HIS A 313 -14.09 -14.72 0.03
CA HIS A 313 -15.06 -13.68 -0.29
C HIS A 313 -15.10 -13.39 -1.79
N SER A 314 -16.32 -13.26 -2.34
CA SER A 314 -16.55 -12.89 -3.73
C SER A 314 -16.30 -11.38 -3.93
N GLY A 315 -15.02 -10.99 -3.97
CA GLY A 315 -14.59 -9.62 -4.25
C GLY A 315 -13.07 -9.48 -4.22
N PHE A 316 -12.54 -8.59 -5.06
CA PHE A 316 -11.11 -8.24 -5.11
C PHE A 316 -10.74 -7.14 -4.10
N SER A 317 -11.58 -6.88 -3.09
CA SER A 317 -11.31 -5.81 -2.13
C SER A 317 -10.32 -6.31 -1.08
N PRO A 318 -9.25 -5.55 -0.79
CA PRO A 318 -8.42 -5.84 0.36
C PRO A 318 -9.24 -5.68 1.64
N ILE A 319 -8.96 -6.55 2.62
CA ILE A 319 -9.55 -6.50 3.96
C ILE A 319 -8.78 -5.51 4.82
N ASP A 320 -7.46 -5.46 4.62
CA ASP A 320 -6.57 -4.59 5.37
C ASP A 320 -5.36 -4.20 4.52
N VAL A 321 -4.89 -2.96 4.74
CA VAL A 321 -3.70 -2.40 4.09
C VAL A 321 -2.88 -1.66 5.14
N LYS A 322 -1.61 -2.05 5.29
CA LYS A 322 -0.66 -1.39 6.19
C LYS A 322 0.55 -0.95 5.39
N MET A 323 0.84 0.35 5.42
CA MET A 323 1.95 0.92 4.66
C MET A 323 2.77 1.93 5.47
N GLY A 324 4.05 2.04 5.14
CA GLY A 324 4.96 3.02 5.73
C GLY A 324 6.43 2.62 5.60
N VAL A 325 7.29 3.54 6.02
CA VAL A 325 8.75 3.34 6.05
C VAL A 325 9.10 2.30 7.11
N ASP A 326 9.91 1.32 6.73
CA ASP A 326 10.44 0.26 7.60
C ASP A 326 9.38 -0.52 8.40
N ILE A 327 8.16 -0.62 7.88
CA ILE A 327 7.12 -1.49 8.44
C ILE A 327 7.39 -2.94 8.02
N THR A 328 8.38 -3.55 8.67
CA THR A 328 8.89 -4.88 8.34
C THR A 328 8.01 -6.04 8.83
N SER A 329 6.90 -5.76 9.53
CA SER A 329 6.02 -6.82 10.05
C SER A 329 4.53 -6.53 9.90
N TYR A 330 3.80 -7.62 9.70
CA TYR A 330 2.35 -7.66 9.60
C TYR A 330 1.79 -8.70 10.55
N SER A 331 0.73 -8.37 11.29
CA SER A 331 0.12 -9.28 12.25
C SER A 331 -1.36 -9.46 11.92
N ILE A 332 -1.82 -10.71 11.95
CA ILE A 332 -3.21 -11.10 11.74
C ILE A 332 -3.72 -11.90 12.95
N SER A 333 -5.00 -11.76 13.26
CA SER A 333 -5.66 -12.53 14.32
C SER A 333 -6.06 -13.92 13.82
N GLY A 334 -5.88 -14.93 14.68
CA GLY A 334 -6.34 -16.31 14.49
C GLY A 334 -7.85 -16.51 14.62
N THR A 335 -8.60 -15.49 15.07
CA THR A 335 -10.03 -15.58 15.48
C THR A 335 -11.05 -15.61 14.33
N LYS A 336 -10.56 -15.69 13.10
CA LYS A 336 -11.39 -15.70 11.89
C LYS A 336 -10.82 -16.73 10.95
N SER A 337 -11.49 -17.87 10.81
CA SER A 337 -11.10 -18.91 9.86
C SER A 337 -11.09 -18.42 8.40
N GLY A 338 -10.49 -19.19 7.52
CA GLY A 338 -10.57 -19.02 6.07
C GLY A 338 -9.21 -18.98 5.39
N ASN A 339 -9.28 -18.88 4.06
CA ASN A 339 -8.11 -18.82 3.20
C ASN A 339 -7.72 -17.37 2.98
N TYR A 340 -6.45 -17.06 3.22
CA TYR A 340 -5.90 -15.71 3.12
C TYR A 340 -4.78 -15.64 2.09
N SER A 341 -4.63 -14.46 1.50
CA SER A 341 -3.51 -14.08 0.65
C SER A 341 -2.94 -12.76 1.15
N LEU A 342 -1.66 -12.75 1.52
CA LEU A 342 -0.93 -11.58 1.96
C LEU A 342 0.07 -11.19 0.88
N SER A 343 -0.15 -10.04 0.23
CA SER A 343 0.83 -9.42 -0.66
C SER A 343 1.68 -8.43 0.11
N LEU A 344 2.99 -8.48 -0.13
CA LEU A 344 3.95 -7.47 0.31
C LEU A 344 4.61 -6.86 -0.93
N THR A 345 4.44 -5.56 -1.11
CA THR A 345 5.21 -4.74 -2.06
C THR A 345 6.20 -3.89 -1.27
N VAL A 346 7.46 -3.83 -1.73
CA VAL A 346 8.50 -3.03 -1.09
C VAL A 346 9.15 -2.15 -2.14
N TYR A 347 9.22 -0.85 -1.86
CA TYR A 347 9.92 0.15 -2.66
C TYR A 347 11.22 0.54 -1.95
N ASP A 348 12.30 0.69 -2.69
CA ASP A 348 13.53 1.34 -2.21
C ASP A 348 13.44 2.88 -2.29
N GLU A 349 14.50 3.57 -1.86
CA GLU A 349 14.57 5.04 -1.94
C GLU A 349 14.65 5.57 -3.38
N GLY A 350 15.16 4.77 -4.32
CA GLY A 350 15.26 5.14 -5.73
C GLY A 350 14.00 4.83 -6.55
N GLY A 351 12.95 4.30 -5.92
CA GLY A 351 11.65 4.04 -6.52
C GLY A 351 11.48 2.67 -7.19
N GLN A 352 12.50 1.80 -7.17
CA GLN A 352 12.36 0.44 -7.67
C GLN A 352 11.63 -0.43 -6.64
N TYR A 353 10.94 -1.46 -7.11
CA TYR A 353 10.08 -2.26 -6.24
C TYR A 353 10.05 -3.74 -6.60
N SER A 354 9.76 -4.53 -5.57
CA SER A 354 9.43 -5.95 -5.69
C SER A 354 8.09 -6.25 -5.02
N GLU A 355 7.47 -7.35 -5.44
CA GLU A 355 6.25 -7.86 -4.83
C GLU A 355 6.40 -9.35 -4.51
N LYS A 356 5.87 -9.77 -3.35
CA LYS A 356 5.79 -11.18 -2.97
C LYS A 356 4.46 -11.49 -2.30
N VAL A 357 3.84 -12.60 -2.71
CA VAL A 357 2.56 -13.07 -2.17
C VAL A 357 2.77 -14.35 -1.36
N VAL A 358 2.15 -14.43 -0.18
CA VAL A 358 2.07 -15.62 0.66
C VAL A 358 0.61 -16.00 0.84
N ILE A 359 0.31 -17.29 0.70
CA ILE A 359 -1.03 -17.85 0.89
C ILE A 359 -0.99 -18.71 2.14
N PHE A 360 -1.96 -18.53 3.03
CA PHE A 360 -2.07 -19.30 4.28
C PHE A 360 -3.54 -19.55 4.62
N ASP A 361 -3.78 -20.55 5.47
CA ASP A 361 -5.12 -20.97 5.87
C ASP A 361 -5.26 -20.97 7.39
N ILE A 362 -6.39 -20.48 7.89
CA ILE A 362 -6.80 -20.59 9.29
C ILE A 362 -8.02 -21.52 9.30
N ALA A 363 -7.85 -22.76 9.76
CA ALA A 363 -8.93 -23.73 9.75
C ALA A 363 -9.87 -23.53 10.93
N ASN A 364 -11.18 -23.51 10.65
CA ASN A 364 -12.23 -23.54 11.65
C ASN A 364 -12.20 -24.86 12.43
N THR A 365 -12.66 -24.84 13.68
CA THR A 365 -12.90 -26.03 14.52
C THR A 365 -14.39 -26.31 14.60
N VAL A 366 -14.81 -27.54 14.35
CA VAL A 366 -16.23 -27.93 14.44
C VAL A 366 -16.66 -27.99 15.92
N PRO A 367 -17.85 -27.46 16.30
CA PRO A 367 -18.35 -27.52 17.67
C PRO A 367 -18.52 -28.96 18.17
N ILE A 368 -18.25 -29.18 19.45
CA ILE A 368 -18.50 -30.45 20.15
C ILE A 368 -19.80 -30.33 20.94
N ILE A 369 -20.80 -31.12 20.54
CA ILE A 369 -22.14 -31.13 21.13
C ILE A 369 -22.18 -31.87 22.47
N SER A 370 -22.91 -31.31 23.43
CA SER A 370 -23.26 -31.95 24.70
C SER A 370 -24.74 -31.74 24.96
N LEU A 371 -25.46 -32.80 25.33
CA LEU A 371 -26.90 -32.76 25.62
C LEU A 371 -27.18 -33.43 26.96
N GLU A 372 -27.91 -32.73 27.82
CA GLU A 372 -28.52 -33.26 29.03
C GLU A 372 -30.04 -33.12 28.97
N ILE A 373 -30.76 -34.18 29.34
CA ILE A 373 -32.21 -34.19 29.46
C ILE A 373 -32.57 -34.50 30.91
N ASP A 374 -33.29 -33.59 31.57
CA ASP A 374 -33.60 -33.65 33.01
C ASP A 374 -32.35 -33.79 33.91
N GLY A 375 -31.21 -33.28 33.46
CA GLY A 375 -29.92 -33.35 34.17
C GLY A 375 -29.14 -34.65 33.97
N GLU A 376 -29.60 -35.54 33.08
CA GLU A 376 -28.88 -36.77 32.71
C GLU A 376 -28.24 -36.62 31.31
N PRO A 377 -26.95 -36.94 31.15
CA PRO A 377 -26.26 -36.82 29.87
C PRO A 377 -26.77 -37.84 28.86
N VAL A 378 -26.91 -37.39 27.61
CA VAL A 378 -27.53 -38.14 26.53
C VAL A 378 -26.55 -38.37 25.39
N SER A 379 -26.53 -39.59 24.88
CA SER A 379 -25.74 -39.97 23.70
C SER A 379 -26.59 -39.98 22.44
N ASN A 380 -25.93 -39.83 21.29
CA ASN A 380 -26.58 -39.88 19.99
C ASN A 380 -27.32 -41.22 19.76
N ASN A 381 -28.54 -41.14 19.24
CA ASN A 381 -29.51 -42.22 19.01
C ASN A 381 -30.00 -42.95 20.27
N GLN A 382 -29.91 -42.31 21.45
CA GLN A 382 -30.48 -42.86 22.67
C GLN A 382 -32.01 -42.71 22.67
N GLU A 383 -32.71 -43.71 23.21
CA GLU A 383 -34.14 -43.59 23.53
C GLU A 383 -34.30 -43.15 24.99
N ILE A 384 -35.08 -42.09 25.22
CA ILE A 384 -35.31 -41.52 26.55
C ILE A 384 -36.81 -41.51 26.83
N LYS A 385 -37.20 -42.23 27.87
CA LYS A 385 -38.55 -42.17 28.40
C LYS A 385 -38.66 -40.99 29.36
N LEU A 386 -39.48 -40.01 28.99
CA LEU A 386 -39.68 -38.80 29.78
C LEU A 386 -40.34 -39.15 31.12
N THR A 387 -39.88 -38.51 32.19
CA THR A 387 -40.50 -38.66 33.52
C THR A 387 -41.64 -37.66 33.73
N ASN A 388 -41.44 -36.42 33.26
CA ASN A 388 -42.45 -35.37 33.29
C ASN A 388 -42.63 -34.76 31.88
N PRO A 389 -43.66 -35.19 31.12
CA PRO A 389 -43.84 -34.76 29.75
C PRO A 389 -44.26 -33.29 29.63
N SER A 390 -44.67 -32.64 30.72
CA SER A 390 -45.10 -31.24 30.70
C SER A 390 -43.98 -30.23 31.01
N ASP A 391 -42.84 -30.70 31.51
CA ASP A 391 -41.72 -29.85 31.93
C ASP A 391 -40.41 -30.65 31.92
N THR A 392 -39.97 -31.04 30.73
CA THR A 392 -38.68 -31.70 30.49
C THR A 392 -37.61 -30.64 30.27
N LEU A 393 -36.50 -30.68 31.01
CA LEU A 393 -35.40 -29.75 30.82
C LEU A 393 -34.47 -30.25 29.71
N LEU A 394 -34.24 -29.42 28.68
CA LEU A 394 -33.26 -29.64 27.62
C LEU A 394 -32.10 -28.68 27.83
N ASP A 395 -30.89 -29.20 28.08
CA ASP A 395 -29.70 -28.40 28.30
C ASP A 395 -28.57 -28.83 27.37
N ALA A 396 -28.06 -27.88 26.59
CA ALA A 396 -26.93 -28.03 25.68
C ALA A 396 -25.79 -27.03 26.02
N THR A 397 -25.86 -26.34 27.15
CA THR A 397 -24.89 -25.31 27.56
C THR A 397 -23.48 -25.85 27.81
N ALA A 398 -23.35 -27.16 27.99
CA ALA A 398 -22.07 -27.86 28.11
C ALA A 398 -21.39 -28.11 26.74
N SER A 399 -22.03 -27.75 25.62
CA SER A 399 -21.39 -27.80 24.29
C SER A 399 -20.18 -26.86 24.24
N THR A 400 -19.13 -27.26 23.51
CA THR A 400 -17.84 -26.55 23.50
C THR A 400 -17.31 -26.38 22.09
N ASP A 401 -16.52 -25.33 21.87
CA ASP A 401 -15.80 -25.08 20.63
C ASP A 401 -14.41 -24.49 20.95
N SER A 402 -13.76 -23.89 19.95
CA SER A 402 -12.66 -22.95 20.07
C SER A 402 -12.94 -21.88 21.15
N VAL A 403 -11.88 -21.27 21.67
CA VAL A 403 -12.02 -20.27 22.75
C VAL A 403 -12.80 -19.05 22.27
N ASN A 404 -12.61 -18.65 21.01
CA ASN A 404 -13.28 -17.51 20.40
C ASN A 404 -14.76 -17.80 20.06
N ASP A 405 -15.11 -19.04 19.72
CA ASP A 405 -16.45 -19.34 19.19
C ASP A 405 -17.40 -19.87 20.26
N LYS A 406 -16.86 -20.38 21.38
CA LYS A 406 -17.66 -20.86 22.53
C LYS A 406 -18.75 -19.87 23.01
N PRO A 407 -18.50 -18.56 23.16
CA PRO A 407 -19.55 -17.60 23.57
C PRO A 407 -20.62 -17.35 22.49
N GLY A 408 -20.32 -17.67 21.23
CA GLY A 408 -21.17 -17.41 20.06
C GLY A 408 -21.98 -18.61 19.58
N LEU A 409 -21.80 -19.80 20.18
CA LEU A 409 -22.51 -21.03 19.78
C LEU A 409 -24.02 -20.86 19.76
N ARG A 410 -24.64 -21.23 18.64
CA ARG A 410 -26.09 -21.20 18.45
C ARG A 410 -26.63 -22.63 18.45
N CYS A 411 -27.51 -22.91 19.41
CA CYS A 411 -28.24 -24.17 19.48
C CYS A 411 -29.60 -24.06 18.81
N VAL A 412 -29.88 -24.92 17.84
CA VAL A 412 -31.18 -25.06 17.16
C VAL A 412 -31.75 -26.42 17.49
N TRP A 413 -33.00 -26.45 17.95
CA TRP A 413 -33.70 -27.69 18.27
C TRP A 413 -34.73 -27.99 17.19
N LEU A 414 -34.74 -29.22 16.69
CA LEU A 414 -35.75 -29.72 15.77
C LEU A 414 -36.47 -30.91 16.39
N LEU A 415 -37.78 -30.98 16.20
CA LEU A 415 -38.60 -32.11 16.60
C LEU A 415 -39.27 -32.67 15.35
N ASP A 416 -38.98 -33.92 15.01
CA ASP A 416 -39.35 -34.55 13.73
C ASP A 416 -39.02 -33.66 12.52
N ASN A 417 -37.80 -33.09 12.50
CA ASN A 417 -37.31 -32.14 11.50
C ASN A 417 -38.06 -30.80 11.41
N VAL A 418 -38.95 -30.49 12.36
CA VAL A 418 -39.58 -29.17 12.45
C VAL A 418 -38.79 -28.32 13.45
N PRO A 419 -38.27 -27.15 13.04
CA PRO A 419 -37.54 -26.28 13.94
C PRO A 419 -38.48 -25.80 15.04
N LEU A 420 -38.10 -26.10 16.27
CA LEU A 420 -38.82 -25.70 17.46
C LEU A 420 -38.36 -24.31 17.87
N TYR A 421 -37.08 -24.15 18.26
CA TYR A 421 -36.58 -22.92 18.90
C TYR A 421 -35.05 -22.77 18.82
N GLU A 422 -34.58 -21.57 19.18
CA GLU A 422 -33.18 -21.19 19.31
C GLU A 422 -32.79 -20.97 20.80
N GLY A 423 -31.60 -21.42 21.19
CA GLY A 423 -31.01 -21.23 22.52
C GLY A 423 -30.57 -22.55 23.18
N CYS A 424 -29.47 -22.52 23.95
CA CYS A 424 -28.84 -23.76 24.44
C CYS A 424 -29.42 -24.31 25.75
N ASN A 425 -30.46 -23.73 26.34
CA ASN A 425 -31.15 -24.28 27.50
C ASN A 425 -32.63 -23.88 27.47
N ARG A 426 -33.54 -24.84 27.72
CA ARG A 426 -34.98 -24.59 27.80
C ARG A 426 -35.74 -25.69 28.53
N SER A 427 -36.99 -25.39 28.90
CA SER A 427 -38.00 -26.42 29.18
C SER A 427 -38.80 -26.79 27.92
N PHE A 428 -39.22 -28.04 27.85
CA PHE A 428 -40.01 -28.64 26.78
C PHE A 428 -41.27 -29.25 27.38
N SER A 429 -42.43 -28.93 26.79
CA SER A 429 -43.69 -29.64 27.04
C SER A 429 -44.08 -30.45 25.81
N TRP A 430 -44.50 -31.70 26.04
CA TRP A 430 -45.03 -32.59 25.01
C TRP A 430 -46.29 -32.03 24.32
N ASP A 431 -47.02 -31.12 24.97
CA ASP A 431 -48.14 -30.41 24.34
C ASP A 431 -47.70 -29.53 23.15
N GLU A 432 -46.40 -29.20 23.06
CA GLU A 432 -45.80 -28.51 21.92
C GLU A 432 -45.59 -29.45 20.71
N TYR A 433 -45.57 -30.76 20.94
CA TYR A 433 -45.46 -31.75 19.87
C TYR A 433 -46.78 -31.88 19.12
N GLN A 434 -46.75 -31.61 17.82
CA GLN A 434 -47.94 -31.69 16.96
C GLN A 434 -48.12 -33.07 16.29
N GLY A 435 -47.28 -34.05 16.61
CA GLY A 435 -47.43 -35.41 16.11
C GLY A 435 -48.46 -36.23 16.89
N GLU A 436 -48.99 -37.27 16.25
CA GLU A 436 -49.99 -38.16 16.86
C GLU A 436 -49.36 -39.34 17.62
N ASP A 437 -48.03 -39.47 17.60
CA ASP A 437 -47.29 -40.59 18.16
C ASP A 437 -46.80 -40.35 19.60
N TYR A 438 -46.60 -41.43 20.36
CA TYR A 438 -45.97 -41.38 21.69
C TYR A 438 -44.43 -41.36 21.61
N ARG A 439 -43.86 -41.17 20.42
CA ARG A 439 -42.44 -41.11 20.13
C ARG A 439 -42.17 -39.90 19.24
N ALA A 440 -41.10 -39.15 19.52
CA ALA A 440 -40.66 -38.03 18.70
C ALA A 440 -39.12 -38.03 18.58
N GLU A 441 -38.60 -37.66 17.42
CA GLU A 441 -37.16 -37.49 17.19
C GLU A 441 -36.75 -36.05 17.52
N LEU A 442 -35.96 -35.87 18.58
CA LEU A 442 -35.34 -34.61 18.93
C LEU A 442 -33.94 -34.55 18.30
N THR A 443 -33.72 -33.56 17.44
CA THR A 443 -32.41 -33.22 16.88
C THR A 443 -31.92 -31.91 17.48
N LEU A 444 -30.70 -31.92 18.01
CA LEU A 444 -29.98 -30.72 18.42
C LEU A 444 -28.88 -30.44 17.37
N GLU A 445 -28.90 -29.23 16.82
CA GLU A 445 -27.84 -28.66 16.00
C GLU A 445 -27.11 -27.58 16.80
N VAL A 446 -25.80 -27.72 16.97
CA VAL A 446 -24.93 -26.68 17.53
C VAL A 446 -24.09 -26.11 16.40
N ILE A 447 -24.25 -24.83 16.14
CA ILE A 447 -23.66 -24.11 15.01
C ILE A 447 -22.68 -23.06 15.54
N ASP A 448 -21.49 -22.97 14.96
CA ASP A 448 -20.50 -21.92 15.25
C ASP A 448 -20.79 -20.60 14.48
N ASP A 449 -19.92 -19.59 14.61
CA ASP A 449 -20.08 -18.29 13.94
C ASP A 449 -19.67 -18.31 12.45
N ASP A 450 -18.92 -19.33 12.02
CA ASP A 450 -18.54 -19.58 10.64
C ASP A 450 -19.55 -20.46 9.88
N GLY A 451 -20.56 -20.99 10.57
CA GLY A 451 -21.70 -21.72 10.04
C GLY A 451 -21.52 -23.25 9.96
N GLU A 452 -20.45 -23.78 10.51
CA GLU A 452 -20.24 -25.23 10.64
C GLU A 452 -20.98 -25.75 11.89
N TYR A 453 -21.41 -27.01 11.85
CA TYR A 453 -22.34 -27.50 12.87
C TYR A 453 -22.18 -28.98 13.22
N SER A 454 -22.53 -29.29 14.46
CA SER A 454 -22.63 -30.65 14.99
C SER A 454 -24.07 -31.01 15.31
N THR A 455 -24.47 -32.24 14.99
CA THR A 455 -25.83 -32.77 15.19
C THR A 455 -25.86 -33.91 16.20
N LEU A 456 -26.87 -33.94 17.07
CA LEU A 456 -27.17 -35.08 17.96
C LEU A 456 -28.66 -35.39 17.93
N ASN A 457 -29.02 -36.65 17.67
CA ASN A 457 -30.40 -37.12 17.59
C ASN A 457 -30.75 -37.99 18.81
N VAL A 458 -31.96 -37.85 19.33
CA VAL A 458 -32.50 -38.62 20.47
C VAL A 458 -33.96 -38.94 20.21
N ILE A 459 -34.41 -40.12 20.61
CA ILE A 459 -35.83 -40.47 20.55
C ILE A 459 -36.46 -40.22 21.92
N LEU A 460 -37.38 -39.26 21.98
CA LEU A 460 -38.17 -39.00 23.17
C LEU A 460 -39.39 -39.92 23.18
N ILE A 461 -39.65 -40.56 24.32
CA ILE A 461 -40.77 -41.47 24.53
C ILE A 461 -41.69 -40.91 25.60
N HIS A 462 -42.96 -40.72 25.25
CA HIS A 462 -43.97 -40.26 26.18
C HIS A 462 -44.23 -41.31 27.29
N PRO A 463 -44.47 -40.92 28.56
CA PRO A 463 -44.67 -41.87 29.66
C PRO A 463 -45.83 -42.85 29.42
N ASN A 464 -46.89 -42.39 28.75
CA ASN A 464 -48.08 -43.17 28.40
C ASN A 464 -47.89 -44.05 27.16
N GLU A 465 -46.69 -44.13 26.57
CA GLU A 465 -46.43 -45.12 25.54
C GLU A 465 -46.70 -46.51 26.11
N VAL A 466 -47.76 -47.14 25.59
CA VAL A 466 -48.03 -48.55 25.81
C VAL A 466 -47.37 -49.28 24.66
N GLN A 467 -46.29 -50.02 24.94
CA GLN A 467 -45.70 -50.89 23.93
C GLN A 467 -46.81 -51.79 23.38
N PRO A 468 -47.09 -51.78 22.07
CA PRO A 468 -48.11 -52.64 21.51
C PRO A 468 -47.73 -54.08 21.81
N ILE A 469 -48.63 -54.82 22.46
CA ILE A 469 -48.44 -56.27 22.67
C ILE A 469 -48.15 -56.86 21.28
N PRO A 470 -47.03 -57.59 21.09
CA PRO A 470 -46.71 -58.13 19.79
C PRO A 470 -47.91 -58.95 19.30
N ILE A 471 -48.59 -58.50 18.25
CA ILE A 471 -49.76 -59.22 17.69
C ILE A 471 -49.38 -60.66 17.32
N ILE A 472 -48.09 -60.88 17.00
CA ILE A 472 -47.44 -62.17 16.83
C ILE A 472 -47.61 -63.12 18.03
N LEU A 473 -47.73 -62.63 19.27
CA LEU A 473 -47.97 -63.46 20.47
C LEU A 473 -49.46 -63.72 20.73
N VAL A 474 -50.36 -62.86 20.22
CA VAL A 474 -51.81 -63.01 20.40
C VAL A 474 -52.38 -64.09 19.47
N ILE A 475 -51.90 -64.15 18.23
CA ILE A 475 -52.33 -65.15 17.22
C ILE A 475 -52.12 -66.61 17.67
N PRO A 476 -50.95 -67.02 18.21
CA PRO A 476 -50.74 -68.38 18.68
C PRO A 476 -51.54 -68.69 19.96
N ALA A 477 -51.75 -67.71 20.84
CA ALA A 477 -52.56 -67.89 22.04
C ALA A 477 -54.02 -68.22 21.70
N ILE A 478 -54.63 -67.50 20.74
CA ILE A 478 -55.98 -67.78 20.25
C ILE A 478 -56.04 -69.15 19.55
N SER A 479 -55.01 -69.48 18.75
CA SER A 479 -54.92 -70.79 18.08
C SER A 479 -54.81 -71.95 19.08
N LEU A 480 -54.07 -71.77 20.17
CA LEU A 480 -53.95 -72.77 21.25
C LEU A 480 -55.29 -72.99 21.95
N ILE A 481 -56.04 -71.91 22.23
CA ILE A 481 -57.38 -72.01 22.82
C ILE A 481 -58.33 -72.76 21.89
N PHE A 482 -58.30 -72.47 20.59
CA PHE A 482 -59.09 -73.21 19.58
C PHE A 482 -58.71 -74.69 19.53
N LEU A 483 -57.43 -75.02 19.62
CA LEU A 483 -56.93 -76.40 19.56
C LEU A 483 -57.30 -77.19 20.82
N ILE A 484 -57.26 -76.57 22.00
CA ILE A 484 -57.74 -77.13 23.27
C ILE A 484 -59.26 -77.37 23.21
N TYR A 485 -60.03 -76.40 22.70
CA TYR A 485 -61.47 -76.56 22.53
C TYR A 485 -61.83 -77.70 21.57
N ALA A 486 -61.18 -77.76 20.40
CA ALA A 486 -61.41 -78.80 19.40
C ALA A 486 -61.05 -80.21 19.92
N THR A 487 -59.97 -80.34 20.70
CA THR A 487 -59.59 -81.63 21.31
C THR A 487 -60.59 -82.07 22.38
N ILE A 488 -61.02 -81.17 23.29
CA ILE A 488 -62.04 -81.50 24.31
C ILE A 488 -63.37 -81.91 23.66
N ASN A 489 -63.80 -81.22 22.59
CA ASN A 489 -65.06 -81.53 21.93
C ASN A 489 -65.01 -82.87 21.16
N ARG A 490 -63.85 -83.22 20.58
CA ARG A 490 -63.60 -84.53 19.95
C ARG A 490 -63.68 -85.68 20.97
N PHE A 491 -63.25 -85.47 22.21
CA PHE A 491 -63.38 -86.50 23.26
C PHE A 491 -64.81 -86.65 23.79
N LYS A 492 -65.69 -85.66 23.62
CA LYS A 492 -67.11 -85.75 24.00
C LYS A 492 -68.01 -86.42 22.94
N SER A 493 -67.59 -86.55 21.68
CA SER A 493 -68.46 -87.05 20.60
C SER A 493 -68.38 -88.57 20.32
N ASN A 494 -67.79 -89.36 21.22
CA ASN A 494 -67.74 -90.83 21.11
C ASN A 494 -68.72 -91.54 22.06
N ASN A 495 -69.99 -91.12 22.05
CA ASN A 495 -71.09 -91.94 22.58
C ASN A 495 -71.92 -92.51 21.41
N GLU A 496 -71.75 -93.83 21.24
CA GLU A 496 -72.67 -94.83 20.68
C GLU A 496 -73.36 -94.57 19.32
N LEU A 497 -72.88 -95.28 18.28
CA LEU A 497 -73.70 -95.70 17.14
C LEU A 497 -74.06 -97.18 17.33
N GLU A 498 -75.31 -97.44 17.71
CA GLU A 498 -75.89 -98.78 17.85
C GLU A 498 -75.90 -99.55 16.51
N ILE A 499 -75.42 -100.79 16.53
CA ILE A 499 -75.47 -101.73 15.40
C ILE A 499 -76.70 -102.64 15.57
N PRO A 500 -77.67 -102.70 14.63
CA PRO A 500 -78.79 -103.62 14.76
C PRO A 500 -78.41 -105.03 14.30
N LYS A 501 -78.64 -106.00 15.18
CA LYS A 501 -78.48 -107.45 14.93
C LYS A 501 -79.64 -107.99 14.10
N TRP A 502 -79.34 -108.86 13.14
CA TRP A 502 -80.31 -109.77 12.53
C TRP A 502 -79.88 -111.23 12.75
N LYS A 503 -80.84 -112.06 13.22
CA LYS A 503 -80.79 -113.53 13.35
C LYS A 503 -80.91 -114.13 11.94
N SER A 504 -80.36 -115.30 11.58
CA SER A 504 -80.19 -116.59 12.27
C SER A 504 -78.92 -117.30 11.85
#